data_AF-A0A7J5X9Q1-F1
#
_entry.id   AF-A0A7J5X9Q1-F1
#
_cell.length_a   1.000
_cell.length_b   1.000
_cell.length_c   1.000
_cell.angle_alpha   90.00
_cell.angle_beta   90.00
_cell.angle_gamma   90.00
#
_symmetry.space_group_name_H-M   'P 1'
#
loop_
_entity.id
_entity.type
_entity.pdbx_description
1 polymer ?
#
loop_
_entity_poly.entity_id
_entity_poly.type
_entity_poly.pdbx_seq_one_letter_code
_entity_poly.pdbx_strand_id
1 'polypeptide(L)'
;MTPESRTITLKRLCPTRWSSRHDALVALRHRYGDIIKALVKISLTSDKKDERNEANQDFGKHKLCFTVTASKRADILKASTLLQNAISVLVEYRGQFDEAKSATLALATKWGSQTQFETTRARKVKRHFDELSEDSRLTDAESNFRVTVFNACLDIIIQQLSQRFTSLNATVNMFEAIHPNTLLQAKDEDLHQAAQRLIEHYSRDIAASFPGQLLSFRTCFRDQYKN
;
A
#
# COMPACT_ATOMS: atom_id res chain seq x y z
N MET A 1 12.60 20.01 24.82
CA MET A 1 13.13 18.63 25.04
C MET A 1 12.78 18.24 26.45
N THR A 2 11.99 17.19 26.65
CA THR A 2 11.70 16.64 27.98
C THR A 2 12.99 16.06 28.58
N PRO A 3 13.15 16.04 29.91
CA PRO A 3 14.36 15.53 30.56
C PRO A 3 14.68 14.07 30.20
N GLU A 4 13.67 13.26 29.89
CA GLU A 4 13.82 11.88 29.41
C GLU A 4 14.47 11.77 28.01
N SER A 5 14.44 12.82 27.18
CA SER A 5 14.98 12.75 25.82
C SER A 5 16.51 12.82 25.76
N ARG A 6 17.19 13.16 26.86
CA ARG A 6 18.65 13.34 26.90
C ARG A 6 19.41 12.03 27.14
N THR A 7 18.76 11.00 27.67
CA THR A 7 19.34 9.69 27.96
C THR A 7 19.34 8.73 26.76
N ILE A 8 18.58 9.05 25.71
CA ILE A 8 18.46 8.20 24.53
C ILE A 8 19.65 8.46 23.58
N THR A 9 20.48 7.44 23.38
CA THR A 9 21.68 7.48 22.52
C THR A 9 21.60 6.44 21.41
N LEU A 10 22.23 6.75 20.26
CA LEU A 10 22.40 5.77 19.18
C LEU A 10 23.33 4.65 19.66
N LYS A 11 22.89 3.40 19.54
CA LYS A 11 23.74 2.24 19.84
C LYS A 11 24.64 1.95 18.65
N ARG A 12 25.85 1.45 18.92
CA ARG A 12 26.78 0.99 17.87
C ARG A 12 26.13 -0.13 17.07
N LEU A 13 26.30 -0.10 15.75
CA LEU A 13 25.80 -1.14 14.86
C LEU A 13 26.45 -2.49 15.23
N CYS A 14 25.62 -3.48 15.54
CA CYS A 14 26.07 -4.86 15.72
C CYS A 14 25.89 -5.62 14.39
N PRO A 15 26.97 -6.12 13.74
CA PRO A 15 26.88 -6.79 12.44
C PRO A 15 26.00 -8.04 12.44
N THR A 16 25.87 -8.72 13.58
CA THR A 16 25.25 -10.05 13.71
C THR A 16 23.84 -10.05 14.32
N ARG A 17 23.32 -8.91 14.78
CA ARG A 17 21.95 -8.83 15.33
C ARG A 17 21.26 -7.54 14.91
N TRP A 18 20.38 -7.65 13.91
CA TRP A 18 19.39 -6.62 13.59
C TRP A 18 18.25 -6.59 14.64
N SER A 19 18.58 -6.38 15.92
CA SER A 19 17.58 -6.42 17.00
C SER A 19 17.51 -5.11 17.79
N SER A 20 16.64 -4.22 17.31
CA SER A 20 15.54 -3.59 18.05
C SER A 20 15.01 -2.45 17.17
N ARG A 21 14.05 -2.77 16.30
CA ARG A 21 13.49 -1.79 15.35
C ARG A 21 12.90 -0.59 16.10
N HIS A 22 12.26 -0.82 17.24
CA HIS A 22 11.62 0.23 18.00
C HIS A 22 12.64 1.15 18.68
N ASP A 23 13.58 0.62 19.46
CA ASP A 23 14.54 1.46 20.21
C ASP A 23 15.49 2.23 19.27
N ALA A 24 15.89 1.59 18.16
CA ALA A 24 16.73 2.23 17.15
C ALA A 24 15.98 3.39 16.47
N LEU A 25 14.70 3.22 16.12
CA LEU A 25 13.88 4.27 15.52
C LEU A 25 13.57 5.40 16.51
N VAL A 26 13.32 5.07 17.78
CA VAL A 26 13.12 6.05 18.86
C VAL A 26 14.40 6.88 19.06
N ALA A 27 15.56 6.23 19.14
CA ALA A 27 16.85 6.92 19.26
C ALA A 27 17.15 7.79 18.03
N LEU A 28 16.87 7.30 16.83
CA LEU A 28 17.03 8.06 15.58
C LEU A 28 16.11 9.29 15.59
N ARG A 29 14.84 9.15 15.97
CA ARG A 29 13.88 10.27 16.07
C ARG A 29 14.35 11.33 17.06
N HIS A 30 14.82 10.94 18.23
CA HIS A 30 15.25 11.89 19.26
C HIS A 30 16.57 12.59 18.92
N ARG A 31 17.50 11.90 18.25
CA ARG A 31 18.82 12.43 17.88
C ARG A 31 18.91 12.91 16.43
N TYR A 32 17.81 12.90 15.67
CA TYR A 32 17.78 13.29 14.26
C TYR A 32 18.42 14.66 14.00
N GLY A 33 18.10 15.66 14.83
CA GLY A 33 18.69 16.99 14.72
C GLY A 33 20.21 16.98 14.88
N ASP A 34 20.75 16.15 15.77
CA ASP A 34 22.20 16.00 15.97
C ASP A 34 22.85 15.24 14.82
N ILE A 35 22.18 14.20 14.29
CA ILE A 35 22.63 13.42 13.14
C ILE A 35 22.75 14.32 11.90
N ILE A 36 21.73 15.14 11.63
CA ILE A 36 21.75 16.11 10.53
C ILE A 36 22.88 17.11 10.70
N LYS A 37 23.06 17.68 11.90
CA LYS A 37 24.17 18.60 12.18
C LYS A 37 25.54 17.96 11.94
N ALA A 38 25.72 16.70 12.39
CA ALA A 38 26.96 15.97 12.22
C ALA A 38 27.24 15.67 10.74
N LEU A 39 26.24 15.20 9.99
CA LEU A 39 26.36 14.94 8.55
C LEU A 39 26.65 16.24 7.77
N VAL A 40 26.09 17.39 8.19
CA VAL A 40 26.28 18.67 7.48
C VAL A 40 27.71 19.13 7.75
N LYS A 41 28.16 18.97 8.99
CA LYS A 41 29.54 19.23 9.35
C LYS A 41 30.50 18.38 8.52
N ILE A 42 30.27 17.07 8.41
CA ILE A 42 31.11 16.17 7.59
C ILE A 42 31.11 16.59 6.12
N SER A 43 29.95 16.94 5.55
CA SER A 43 29.89 17.34 4.15
C SER A 43 30.64 18.66 3.86
N LEU A 44 30.69 19.57 4.84
CA LEU A 44 31.35 20.87 4.72
C LEU A 44 32.83 20.86 5.12
N THR A 45 33.24 19.97 6.03
CA THR A 45 34.58 20.03 6.64
C THR A 45 35.46 18.81 6.38
N SER A 46 34.97 17.74 5.73
CA SER A 46 35.82 16.56 5.44
C SER A 46 36.67 16.79 4.19
N ASP A 47 37.97 16.50 4.31
CA ASP A 47 38.92 16.55 3.19
C ASP A 47 38.76 15.35 2.25
N LYS A 48 38.14 14.25 2.72
CA LYS A 48 37.94 13.04 1.92
C LYS A 48 36.67 13.16 1.07
N LYS A 49 36.82 12.95 -0.23
CA LYS A 49 35.72 13.02 -1.19
C LYS A 49 34.63 11.97 -0.92
N ASP A 50 35.02 10.76 -0.52
CA ASP A 50 34.08 9.66 -0.29
C ASP A 50 33.20 9.92 0.94
N GLU A 51 33.77 10.40 2.04
CA GLU A 51 33.02 10.77 3.25
C GLU A 51 31.99 11.89 2.98
N ARG A 52 32.36 12.88 2.16
CA ARG A 52 31.44 13.96 1.74
C ARG A 52 30.29 13.44 0.87
N ASN A 53 30.59 12.54 -0.06
CA ASN A 53 29.60 11.97 -0.96
C ASN A 53 28.61 11.05 -0.22
N GLU A 54 29.11 10.21 0.68
CA GLU A 54 28.27 9.35 1.52
C GLU A 54 27.35 10.16 2.44
N ALA A 55 27.90 11.19 3.10
CA ALA A 55 27.08 12.09 3.93
C ALA A 55 25.96 12.74 3.11
N ASN A 56 26.27 13.28 1.92
CA ASN A 56 25.29 13.88 1.00
C ASN A 56 24.24 12.89 0.48
N GLN A 57 24.61 11.64 0.23
CA GLN A 57 23.67 10.62 -0.22
C GLN A 57 22.73 10.17 0.91
N ASP A 58 23.26 10.00 2.13
CA ASP A 58 22.48 9.58 3.28
C ASP A 58 21.54 10.66 3.81
N PHE A 59 21.85 11.94 3.60
CA PHE A 59 20.91 13.05 3.77
C PHE A 59 19.61 12.86 2.98
N GLY A 60 19.72 12.43 1.72
CA GLY A 60 18.56 12.18 0.86
C GLY A 60 17.74 10.98 1.33
N LYS A 61 18.41 9.90 1.74
CA LYS A 61 17.75 8.65 2.20
C LYS A 61 17.02 8.81 3.54
N HIS A 62 17.61 9.54 4.50
CA HIS A 62 16.99 9.76 5.81
C HIS A 62 15.75 10.66 5.74
N LYS A 63 15.69 11.59 4.78
CA LYS A 63 14.49 12.39 4.50
C LYS A 63 13.30 11.54 4.02
N LEU A 64 13.56 10.47 3.25
CA LEU A 64 12.55 9.54 2.74
C LEU A 64 12.05 8.54 3.82
N CYS A 65 12.93 8.09 4.71
CA CYS A 65 12.54 7.14 5.76
C CYS A 65 11.63 7.79 6.82
N PHE A 66 11.86 9.06 7.15
CA PHE A 66 11.04 9.76 8.14
C PHE A 66 9.65 10.15 7.60
N THR A 67 9.51 10.50 6.31
CA THR A 67 8.20 10.82 5.72
C THR A 67 7.26 9.63 5.70
N VAL A 68 7.76 8.40 5.56
CA VAL A 68 6.92 7.19 5.62
C VAL A 68 6.42 6.91 7.04
N THR A 69 7.16 7.30 8.08
CA THR A 69 6.79 7.07 9.49
C THR A 69 6.06 8.24 10.17
N ALA A 70 5.89 9.38 9.49
CA ALA A 70 5.39 10.63 10.07
C ALA A 70 3.94 10.99 9.70
N SER A 71 3.12 10.05 9.23
CA SER A 71 1.67 10.28 9.20
C SER A 71 1.11 10.13 10.62
N LYS A 72 1.00 11.26 11.33
CA LYS A 72 0.21 11.34 12.56
C LYS A 72 -1.22 10.91 12.20
N ARG A 73 -1.71 9.81 12.79
CA ARG A 73 -3.10 9.32 12.69
C ARG A 73 -3.53 8.84 11.28
N ALA A 74 -2.73 8.03 10.60
CA ALA A 74 -3.29 7.22 9.52
C ALA A 74 -4.21 6.15 10.13
N ASP A 75 -5.51 6.35 10.01
CA ASP A 75 -6.50 5.33 10.36
C ASP A 75 -6.34 4.14 9.40
N ILE A 76 -6.00 2.97 9.96
CA ILE A 76 -5.74 1.74 9.22
C ILE A 76 -6.98 1.30 8.44
N LEU A 77 -8.17 1.61 8.95
CA LEU A 77 -9.45 1.37 8.28
C LEU A 77 -9.58 2.24 7.06
N LYS A 78 -9.40 3.55 7.24
CA LYS A 78 -9.47 4.51 6.15
C LYS A 78 -8.47 4.20 5.05
N ALA A 79 -7.28 3.73 5.42
CA ALA A 79 -6.28 3.27 4.46
C ALA A 79 -6.77 2.03 3.69
N SER A 80 -7.28 1.01 4.39
CA SER A 80 -7.80 -0.22 3.76
C SER A 80 -9.00 0.06 2.85
N THR A 81 -9.94 0.91 3.26
CA THR A 81 -11.11 1.27 2.43
C THR A 81 -10.71 2.06 1.19
N LEU A 82 -9.80 3.03 1.31
CA LEU A 82 -9.31 3.79 0.15
C LEU A 82 -8.56 2.88 -0.83
N LEU A 83 -7.78 1.92 -0.34
CA LEU A 83 -7.09 0.95 -1.18
C LEU A 83 -8.07 0.02 -1.89
N GLN A 84 -9.10 -0.45 -1.19
CA GLN A 84 -10.13 -1.30 -1.78
C GLN A 84 -10.90 -0.54 -2.86
N ASN A 85 -11.23 0.73 -2.61
CA ASN A 85 -11.87 1.60 -3.60
C ASN A 85 -10.98 1.81 -4.82
N ALA A 86 -9.68 2.06 -4.62
CA ALA A 86 -8.73 2.23 -5.72
C ALA A 86 -8.63 0.95 -6.58
N ILE A 87 -8.61 -0.24 -5.96
CA ILE A 87 -8.65 -1.51 -6.68
C ILE A 87 -9.96 -1.64 -7.48
N SER A 88 -11.11 -1.33 -6.88
CA SER A 88 -12.41 -1.38 -7.58
C SER A 88 -12.44 -0.44 -8.80
N VAL A 89 -11.93 0.79 -8.65
CA VAL A 89 -11.83 1.75 -9.75
C VAL A 89 -10.92 1.22 -10.87
N LEU A 90 -9.80 0.57 -10.55
CA LEU A 90 -8.92 -0.02 -11.56
C LEU A 90 -9.57 -1.21 -12.28
N VAL A 91 -10.32 -2.05 -11.55
CA VAL A 91 -11.08 -3.16 -12.13
C VAL A 91 -12.16 -2.64 -13.08
N GLU A 92 -12.86 -1.58 -12.71
CA GLU A 92 -13.85 -0.93 -13.56
C GLU A 92 -13.19 -0.28 -14.80
N TYR A 93 -12.10 0.46 -14.60
CA TYR A 93 -11.35 1.12 -15.67
C TYR A 93 -10.78 0.12 -16.69
N ARG A 94 -10.45 -1.10 -16.24
CA ARG A 94 -10.06 -2.21 -17.14
C ARG A 94 -11.15 -2.58 -18.14
N GLY A 95 -12.42 -2.42 -17.77
CA GLY A 95 -13.56 -2.62 -18.67
C GLY A 95 -13.77 -1.48 -19.67
N GLN A 96 -13.23 -0.29 -19.39
CA GLN A 96 -13.50 0.97 -20.09
C GLN A 96 -12.42 1.33 -21.12
N PHE A 97 -11.99 0.34 -21.92
CA PHE A 97 -10.95 0.56 -22.93
C PHE A 97 -11.39 1.58 -23.99
N ASP A 98 -12.64 1.49 -24.45
CA ASP A 98 -13.16 2.31 -25.54
C ASP A 98 -13.29 3.78 -25.11
N GLU A 99 -13.71 4.03 -23.87
CA GLU A 99 -13.74 5.34 -23.24
C GLU A 99 -12.31 5.90 -23.08
N ALA A 100 -11.37 5.09 -22.57
CA ALA A 100 -9.97 5.49 -22.42
C ALA A 100 -9.33 5.85 -23.78
N LYS A 101 -9.63 5.06 -24.82
CA LYS A 101 -9.18 5.29 -26.18
C LYS A 101 -9.78 6.59 -26.73
N SER A 102 -11.09 6.79 -26.63
CA SER A 102 -11.75 8.00 -27.15
C SER A 102 -11.21 9.28 -26.48
N ALA A 103 -11.00 9.27 -25.16
CA ALA A 103 -10.39 10.37 -24.43
C ALA A 103 -8.96 10.66 -24.89
N THR A 104 -8.16 9.60 -25.09
CA THR A 104 -6.77 9.71 -25.59
C THR A 104 -6.73 10.28 -27.01
N LEU A 105 -7.63 9.82 -27.90
CA LEU A 105 -7.73 10.31 -29.27
C LEU A 105 -8.13 11.79 -29.33
N ALA A 106 -9.09 12.21 -28.50
CA ALA A 106 -9.47 13.63 -28.40
C ALA A 106 -8.27 14.49 -27.96
N LEU A 107 -7.47 14.00 -27.02
CA LEU A 107 -6.30 14.69 -26.50
C LEU A 107 -5.14 14.73 -27.52
N ALA A 108 -4.89 13.62 -28.21
CA ALA A 108 -3.90 13.52 -29.29
C ALA A 108 -4.26 14.44 -30.47
N THR A 109 -5.53 14.51 -30.84
CA THR A 109 -6.03 15.43 -31.88
C THR A 109 -5.78 16.88 -31.50
N LYS A 110 -6.03 17.24 -30.24
CA LYS A 110 -5.75 18.59 -29.71
C LYS A 110 -4.26 18.94 -29.77
N TRP A 111 -3.38 17.94 -29.68
CA TRP A 111 -1.92 18.13 -29.69
C TRP A 111 -1.27 17.92 -31.07
N GLY A 112 -2.06 17.62 -32.11
CA GLY A 112 -1.54 17.38 -33.46
C GLY A 112 -0.76 16.08 -33.60
N SER A 113 -0.97 15.11 -32.70
CA SER A 113 -0.32 13.80 -32.72
C SER A 113 -1.05 12.80 -33.63
N GLN A 114 -0.36 11.73 -34.03
CA GLN A 114 -0.96 10.61 -34.77
C GLN A 114 -2.04 9.90 -33.95
N THR A 115 -3.20 9.66 -34.57
CA THR A 115 -4.41 9.13 -33.93
C THR A 115 -4.76 7.71 -34.36
N GLN A 116 -3.93 7.08 -35.18
CA GLN A 116 -4.18 5.75 -35.74
C GLN A 116 -3.04 4.79 -35.42
N PHE A 117 -3.39 3.55 -35.10
CA PHE A 117 -2.43 2.47 -34.94
C PHE A 117 -1.73 2.19 -36.28
N GLU A 118 -0.42 1.92 -36.21
CA GLU A 118 0.34 1.53 -37.38
C GLU A 118 -0.14 0.17 -37.91
N THR A 119 -0.40 0.09 -39.21
CA THR A 119 -0.85 -1.13 -39.86
C THR A 119 0.38 -1.95 -40.28
N THR A 120 0.75 -2.93 -39.47
CA THR A 120 1.82 -3.88 -39.83
C THR A 120 1.25 -5.15 -40.48
N ARG A 121 1.95 -5.69 -41.48
CA ARG A 121 1.57 -6.96 -42.13
C ARG A 121 1.53 -8.10 -41.10
N ALA A 122 0.39 -8.78 -41.00
CA ALA A 122 0.24 -9.95 -40.14
C ALA A 122 1.27 -11.04 -40.52
N ARG A 123 2.02 -11.53 -39.53
CA ARG A 123 3.00 -12.59 -39.71
C ARG A 123 2.27 -13.92 -39.92
N LYS A 124 2.50 -14.58 -41.05
CA LYS A 124 2.05 -15.96 -41.30
C LYS A 124 3.06 -16.95 -40.74
N VAL A 125 2.60 -17.95 -39.98
CA VAL A 125 3.41 -19.09 -39.55
C VAL A 125 3.12 -20.29 -40.45
N LYS A 126 4.15 -21.11 -40.66
CA LYS A 126 4.06 -22.33 -41.47
C LYS A 126 3.23 -23.35 -40.69
N ARG A 127 2.16 -23.86 -41.30
CA ARG A 127 1.35 -24.95 -40.74
C ARG A 127 2.03 -26.29 -41.01
N HIS A 128 1.92 -27.22 -40.07
CA HIS A 128 2.34 -28.60 -40.30
C HIS A 128 1.29 -29.35 -41.13
N PHE A 129 1.72 -30.38 -41.86
CA PHE A 129 0.80 -31.28 -42.55
C PHE A 129 -0.11 -31.96 -41.52
N ASP A 130 -1.42 -32.08 -41.81
CA ASP A 130 -2.50 -32.53 -40.91
C ASP A 130 -2.85 -31.65 -39.69
N GLU A 131 -2.28 -30.44 -39.58
CA GLU A 131 -2.64 -29.52 -38.50
C GLU A 131 -4.05 -28.92 -38.72
N LEU A 132 -5.05 -29.47 -38.04
CA LEU A 132 -6.45 -29.02 -38.12
C LEU A 132 -6.74 -27.70 -37.37
N SER A 133 -5.81 -27.25 -36.53
CA SER A 133 -5.98 -26.02 -35.73
C SER A 133 -5.66 -24.77 -36.55
N GLU A 134 -6.45 -23.71 -36.37
CA GLU A 134 -6.23 -22.40 -36.98
C GLU A 134 -5.49 -21.44 -36.02
N ASP A 135 -4.64 -20.58 -36.58
CA ASP A 135 -3.88 -19.59 -35.81
C ASP A 135 -4.81 -18.50 -35.27
N SER A 136 -4.99 -18.46 -33.96
CA SER A 136 -5.95 -17.60 -33.24
C SER A 136 -5.34 -16.29 -32.73
N ARG A 137 -4.21 -15.85 -33.30
CA ARG A 137 -3.54 -14.60 -32.89
C ARG A 137 -4.36 -13.37 -33.23
N LEU A 138 -4.29 -12.37 -32.35
CA LEU A 138 -4.80 -11.04 -32.61
C LEU A 138 -4.00 -10.41 -33.74
N THR A 139 -4.62 -10.28 -34.91
CA THR A 139 -4.04 -9.65 -36.10
C THR A 139 -4.23 -8.15 -36.12
N ASP A 140 -5.26 -7.66 -35.42
CA ASP A 140 -5.58 -6.25 -35.28
C ASP A 140 -4.68 -5.58 -34.21
N ALA A 141 -4.06 -4.47 -34.59
CA ALA A 141 -3.11 -3.74 -33.74
C ALA A 141 -3.79 -3.18 -32.49
N GLU A 142 -5.03 -2.73 -32.60
CA GLU A 142 -5.81 -2.20 -31.49
C GLU A 142 -6.16 -3.31 -30.48
N SER A 143 -6.69 -4.43 -30.94
CA SER A 143 -7.01 -5.59 -30.11
C SER A 143 -5.75 -6.13 -29.43
N ASN A 144 -4.63 -6.16 -30.16
CA ASN A 144 -3.35 -6.55 -29.60
C ASN A 144 -2.90 -5.57 -28.50
N PHE A 145 -2.98 -4.26 -28.71
CA PHE A 145 -2.68 -3.25 -27.69
C PHE A 145 -3.59 -3.37 -26.47
N ARG A 146 -4.91 -3.54 -26.69
CA ARG A 146 -5.91 -3.71 -25.63
C ARG A 146 -5.55 -4.89 -24.72
N VAL A 147 -5.22 -6.04 -25.29
CA VAL A 147 -4.94 -7.26 -24.52
C VAL A 147 -3.54 -7.26 -23.93
N THR A 148 -2.52 -6.95 -24.73
CA THR A 148 -1.11 -7.15 -24.34
C THR A 148 -0.52 -5.99 -23.56
N VAL A 149 -1.06 -4.78 -23.69
CA VAL A 149 -0.57 -3.59 -23.00
C VAL A 149 -1.61 -3.11 -22.00
N PHE A 150 -2.78 -2.67 -22.44
CA PHE A 150 -3.75 -2.02 -21.57
C PHE A 150 -4.24 -2.96 -20.45
N ASN A 151 -4.81 -4.12 -20.82
CA ASN A 151 -5.29 -5.10 -19.86
C ASN A 151 -4.14 -5.67 -19.02
N ALA A 152 -3.02 -6.04 -19.65
CA ALA A 152 -1.88 -6.61 -18.96
C ALA A 152 -1.30 -5.65 -17.89
N CYS A 153 -1.16 -4.36 -18.21
CA CYS A 153 -0.69 -3.35 -17.26
C CYS A 153 -1.66 -3.22 -16.07
N LEU A 154 -2.97 -3.13 -16.34
CA LEU A 154 -3.97 -3.03 -15.28
C LEU A 154 -4.03 -4.29 -14.42
N ASP A 155 -3.95 -5.47 -15.03
CA ASP A 155 -3.92 -6.75 -14.33
C ASP A 155 -2.73 -6.84 -13.38
N ILE A 156 -1.54 -6.42 -13.83
CA ILE A 156 -0.35 -6.35 -12.98
C ILE A 156 -0.59 -5.39 -11.81
N ILE A 157 -1.10 -4.18 -12.06
CA ILE A 157 -1.31 -3.19 -11.00
C ILE A 157 -2.35 -3.70 -9.98
N ILE A 158 -3.47 -4.22 -10.46
CA ILE A 158 -4.55 -4.79 -9.63
C ILE A 158 -4.01 -5.95 -8.78
N GLN A 159 -3.25 -6.86 -9.39
CA GLN A 159 -2.66 -7.99 -8.69
C GLN A 159 -1.66 -7.54 -7.62
N GLN A 160 -0.76 -6.61 -7.96
CA GLN A 160 0.26 -6.10 -7.03
C GLN A 160 -0.37 -5.37 -5.85
N LEU A 161 -1.37 -4.51 -6.10
CA LEU A 161 -2.10 -3.83 -5.02
C LEU A 161 -2.84 -4.85 -4.14
N SER A 162 -3.57 -5.80 -4.75
CA SER A 162 -4.31 -6.81 -3.99
C SER A 162 -3.39 -7.65 -3.10
N GLN A 163 -2.28 -8.16 -3.66
CA GLN A 163 -1.34 -9.01 -2.92
C GLN A 163 -0.60 -8.26 -1.81
N ARG A 164 -0.18 -7.03 -2.06
CA ARG A 164 0.62 -6.26 -1.10
C ARG A 164 -0.16 -5.88 0.16
N PHE A 165 -1.49 -5.74 0.04
CA PHE A 165 -2.35 -5.31 1.14
C PHE A 165 -3.20 -6.43 1.76
N THR A 166 -2.99 -7.69 1.38
CA THR A 166 -3.65 -8.85 1.99
C THR A 166 -3.49 -8.87 3.52
N SER A 167 -2.28 -8.61 4.03
CA SER A 167 -2.00 -8.59 5.47
C SER A 167 -2.67 -7.42 6.20
N LEU A 168 -2.73 -6.26 5.56
CA LEU A 168 -3.46 -5.09 6.07
C LEU A 168 -4.94 -5.41 6.22
N ASN A 169 -5.55 -5.99 5.19
CA ASN A 169 -6.96 -6.38 5.20
C ASN A 169 -7.23 -7.49 6.23
N ALA A 170 -6.33 -8.47 6.35
CA ALA A 170 -6.44 -9.50 7.39
C ALA A 170 -6.42 -8.88 8.80
N THR A 171 -5.56 -7.87 9.03
CA THR A 171 -5.49 -7.16 10.31
C THR A 171 -6.76 -6.35 10.57
N VAL A 172 -7.24 -5.62 9.55
CA VAL A 172 -8.50 -4.85 9.63
C VAL A 172 -9.68 -5.76 9.96
N ASN A 173 -9.77 -6.91 9.31
CA ASN A 173 -10.82 -7.92 9.52
C ASN A 173 -10.70 -8.61 10.88
N MET A 174 -9.48 -8.84 11.37
CA MET A 174 -9.26 -9.45 12.70
C MET A 174 -9.81 -8.55 13.80
N PHE A 175 -9.55 -7.24 13.71
CA PHE A 175 -10.01 -6.25 14.69
C PHE A 175 -11.38 -5.66 14.35
N GLU A 176 -12.13 -6.29 13.45
CA GLU A 176 -13.41 -5.77 12.93
C GLU A 176 -14.41 -5.44 14.05
N ALA A 177 -14.46 -6.29 15.07
CA ALA A 177 -15.39 -6.22 16.19
C ALA A 177 -15.26 -4.95 17.04
N ILE A 178 -14.05 -4.40 17.14
CA ILE A 178 -13.77 -3.22 17.99
C ILE A 178 -13.81 -1.90 17.22
N HIS A 179 -14.07 -1.94 15.91
CA HIS A 179 -14.12 -0.71 15.12
C HIS A 179 -15.40 0.09 15.43
N PRO A 180 -15.30 1.42 15.59
CA PRO A 180 -16.46 2.26 15.93
C PRO A 180 -17.63 2.13 14.96
N ASN A 181 -17.35 2.08 13.65
CA ASN A 181 -18.39 1.94 12.63
C ASN A 181 -19.11 0.59 12.74
N THR A 182 -18.37 -0.50 12.93
CA THR A 182 -18.93 -1.84 13.14
C THR A 182 -19.78 -1.88 14.41
N LEU A 183 -19.30 -1.30 15.51
CA LEU A 183 -20.06 -1.20 16.76
C LEU A 183 -21.37 -0.42 16.61
N LEU A 184 -21.41 0.60 15.75
CA LEU A 184 -22.63 1.39 15.53
C LEU A 184 -23.60 0.68 14.59
N GLN A 185 -23.11 0.08 13.50
CA GLN A 185 -23.92 -0.32 12.34
C GLN A 185 -24.16 -1.84 12.20
N ALA A 186 -23.26 -2.70 12.71
CA ALA A 186 -23.35 -4.15 12.49
C ALA A 186 -24.60 -4.78 13.15
N LYS A 187 -25.07 -5.93 12.67
CA LYS A 187 -26.09 -6.69 13.39
C LYS A 187 -25.46 -7.41 14.58
N ASP A 188 -26.28 -7.80 15.55
CA ASP A 188 -25.79 -8.43 16.78
C ASP A 188 -25.08 -9.77 16.48
N GLU A 189 -25.64 -10.57 15.56
CA GLU A 189 -25.02 -11.83 15.09
C GLU A 189 -23.66 -11.58 14.42
N ASP A 190 -23.58 -10.63 13.49
CA ASP A 190 -22.36 -10.31 12.75
C ASP A 190 -21.25 -9.82 13.70
N LEU A 191 -21.62 -8.98 14.67
CA LEU A 191 -20.71 -8.46 15.69
C LEU A 191 -20.24 -9.57 16.65
N HIS A 192 -21.14 -10.47 17.02
CA HIS A 192 -20.81 -11.63 17.85
C HIS A 192 -19.81 -12.55 17.14
N GLN A 193 -20.01 -12.84 15.86
CA GLN A 193 -19.10 -13.66 15.06
C GLN A 193 -17.74 -12.97 14.86
N ALA A 194 -17.71 -11.65 14.65
CA ALA A 194 -16.47 -10.88 14.58
C ALA A 194 -15.69 -10.94 15.91
N ALA A 195 -16.40 -10.83 17.05
CA ALA A 195 -15.78 -10.95 18.37
C ALA A 195 -15.27 -12.37 18.65
N GLN A 196 -15.97 -13.41 18.21
CA GLN A 196 -15.52 -14.80 18.29
C GLN A 196 -14.21 -15.01 17.52
N ARG A 197 -14.13 -14.55 16.27
CA ARG A 197 -12.90 -14.62 15.46
C ARG A 197 -11.69 -13.99 16.18
N LEU A 198 -11.91 -12.86 16.86
CA LEU A 198 -10.87 -12.20 17.63
C LEU A 198 -10.39 -13.04 18.82
N ILE A 199 -11.32 -13.68 19.56
CA ILE A 199 -10.98 -14.53 20.72
C ILE A 199 -10.26 -15.80 20.30
N GLU A 200 -10.68 -16.42 19.19
CA GLU A 200 -10.00 -17.62 18.68
C GLU A 200 -8.51 -17.34 18.42
N HIS A 201 -8.19 -16.15 17.91
CA HIS A 201 -6.82 -15.74 17.66
C HIS A 201 -6.07 -15.30 18.93
N TYR A 202 -6.76 -14.65 19.87
CA TYR A 202 -6.18 -14.10 21.12
C TYR A 202 -6.75 -14.78 22.38
N SER A 203 -6.86 -16.11 22.36
CA SER A 203 -7.53 -16.88 23.43
C SER A 203 -6.87 -16.80 24.80
N ARG A 204 -5.60 -16.38 24.85
CA ARG A 204 -4.85 -16.16 26.11
C ARG A 204 -5.01 -14.74 26.66
N ASP A 205 -5.37 -13.79 25.80
CA ASP A 205 -5.40 -12.37 26.13
C ASP A 205 -6.84 -11.85 26.31
N ILE A 206 -7.82 -12.52 25.71
CA ILE A 206 -9.22 -12.10 25.70
C ILE A 206 -10.09 -13.18 26.35
N ALA A 207 -10.92 -12.78 27.32
CA ALA A 207 -11.85 -13.68 28.00
C ALA A 207 -12.94 -14.21 27.05
N ALA A 208 -13.35 -15.47 27.24
CA ALA A 208 -14.41 -16.09 26.45
C ALA A 208 -15.77 -15.35 26.53
N SER A 209 -15.99 -14.58 27.59
CA SER A 209 -17.20 -13.73 27.77
C SER A 209 -17.18 -12.45 26.92
N PHE A 210 -16.09 -12.14 26.22
CA PHE A 210 -15.93 -10.92 25.44
C PHE A 210 -17.04 -10.66 24.40
N PRO A 211 -17.59 -11.62 23.64
CA PRO A 211 -18.61 -11.33 22.63
C PRO A 211 -19.91 -10.82 23.27
N GLY A 212 -20.30 -11.43 24.40
CA GLY A 212 -21.47 -10.98 25.17
C GLY A 212 -21.24 -9.61 25.81
N GLN A 213 -20.05 -9.40 26.38
CA GLN A 213 -19.67 -8.10 26.95
C GLN A 213 -19.64 -6.99 25.89
N LEU A 214 -19.19 -7.28 24.68
CA LEU A 214 -19.13 -6.33 23.57
C LEU A 214 -20.54 -5.90 23.12
N LEU A 215 -21.49 -6.83 23.09
CA LEU A 215 -22.90 -6.52 22.81
C LEU A 215 -23.52 -5.64 23.91
N SER A 216 -23.25 -5.94 25.19
CA SER A 216 -23.68 -5.10 26.31
C SER A 216 -22.98 -3.73 26.32
N PHE A 217 -21.71 -3.65 25.95
CA PHE A 217 -20.99 -2.38 25.84
C PHE A 217 -21.58 -1.49 24.74
N ARG A 218 -21.97 -2.10 23.62
CA ARG A 218 -22.56 -1.40 22.48
C ARG A 218 -23.85 -0.67 22.84
N THR A 219 -24.70 -1.22 23.70
CA THR A 219 -25.93 -0.53 24.12
C THR A 219 -25.60 0.77 24.84
N CYS A 220 -24.66 0.75 25.79
CA CYS A 220 -24.16 1.96 26.45
C CYS A 220 -23.47 2.94 25.48
N PHE A 221 -22.72 2.43 24.50
CA PHE A 221 -22.00 3.26 23.52
C PHE A 221 -22.95 4.02 22.58
N ARG A 222 -24.07 3.38 22.18
CA ARG A 222 -25.09 4.02 21.34
C ARG A 222 -25.80 5.18 22.03
N ASP A 223 -25.99 5.10 23.35
CA ASP A 223 -26.66 6.14 24.12
C ASP A 223 -25.84 7.44 24.19
N GLN A 224 -24.50 7.35 24.07
CA GLN A 224 -23.61 8.53 24.07
C GLN A 224 -23.57 9.28 22.74
N TYR A 225 -23.93 8.63 21.62
CA TYR A 225 -23.92 9.22 20.27
C TYR A 225 -25.29 9.71 19.79
N LYS A 226 -26.33 9.59 20.62
CA LYS A 226 -27.69 10.09 20.35
C LYS A 226 -27.93 11.55 20.78
N ASN A 227 -26.88 12.30 21.12
CA ASN A 227 -26.96 13.74 21.41
C ASN A 227 -26.47 14.57 20.23
#